data_AF-A0AA39WPN7-F1
#
_entry.id   AF-A0AA39WPN7-F1
#
_cell.length_a   1.000
_cell.length_b   1.000
_cell.length_c   1.000
_cell.angle_alpha   90.00
_cell.angle_beta   90.00
_cell.angle_gamma   90.00
#
_symmetry.space_group_name_H-M   'P 1'
#
loop_
_entity.id
_entity.type
_entity.pdbx_description
1 polymer ?
#
loop_
_entity_poly.entity_id
_entity_poly.type
_entity_poly.pdbx_seq_one_letter_code
_entity_poly.pdbx_strand_id
1 'polypeptide(L)'
;MLPQLLLYSTLLTPILALPATIVGHWTLKGLRRTCSSIDNMCEMSFILDENRGHDGVVACAFKYVGGAETDFGSLPCNDRVLVQGGWNTTAGTPEESFLTLVVTDKKIDAYGFFGAREQDFDQNGMVLIAVTRPAYRVGQFGPEPVGNEPESWSESESGSDGGSDEDGDSDSDEERRVRRQDSVLVQVSDLRRTWDDQGDVLFTSFDISTSEGDSVRCELRITGPEPEKSWYSRGPCEMFTISWGYDEMADSAVMSVCNYLTGNVAFIGFNGVSDFDKTYGPSRWEPSKPMGCK
;
A
#
# COMPACT_ATOMS: atom_id res chain seq x y z
N MET A 1 -38.55 -5.89 45.25
CA MET A 1 -38.36 -6.22 43.82
C MET A 1 -37.43 -5.17 43.24
N LEU A 2 -36.14 -5.48 43.09
CA LEU A 2 -35.17 -4.66 42.36
C LEU A 2 -34.89 -5.31 41.01
N PRO A 3 -34.80 -4.57 39.90
CA PRO A 3 -34.47 -5.14 38.60
C PRO A 3 -32.95 -5.35 38.52
N GLN A 4 -32.53 -6.58 38.22
CA GLN A 4 -31.16 -6.90 37.84
C GLN A 4 -30.89 -6.32 36.45
N LEU A 5 -30.05 -5.30 36.37
CA LEU A 5 -29.44 -4.83 35.14
C LEU A 5 -28.37 -5.87 34.72
N LEU A 6 -28.71 -6.69 33.72
CA LEU A 6 -27.75 -7.53 33.02
C LEU A 6 -26.88 -6.64 32.13
N LEU A 7 -25.68 -6.32 32.62
CA LEU A 7 -24.58 -5.81 31.80
C LEU A 7 -24.15 -6.94 30.86
N TYR A 8 -24.63 -6.90 29.62
CA TYR A 8 -24.06 -7.67 28.52
C TYR A 8 -22.67 -7.10 28.22
N SER A 9 -21.65 -7.68 28.86
CA SER A 9 -20.27 -7.49 28.45
C SER A 9 -20.11 -8.22 27.12
N THR A 10 -20.14 -7.47 26.02
CA THR A 10 -19.72 -7.96 24.71
C THR A 10 -18.24 -8.32 24.81
N LEU A 11 -17.95 -9.60 24.99
CA LEU A 11 -16.61 -10.14 24.81
C LEU A 11 -16.27 -9.98 23.32
N LEU A 12 -15.62 -8.87 22.96
CA LEU A 12 -14.88 -8.74 21.72
C LEU A 12 -13.79 -9.82 21.78
N THR A 13 -14.03 -10.99 21.20
CA THR A 13 -12.97 -11.96 20.94
C THR A 13 -12.02 -11.32 19.96
N PRO A 14 -10.80 -10.96 20.39
CA PRO A 14 -9.90 -10.29 19.50
C PRO A 14 -9.37 -11.31 18.49
N ILE A 15 -9.50 -10.96 17.22
CA ILE A 15 -9.08 -11.82 16.10
C ILE A 15 -7.56 -11.74 15.99
N LEU A 16 -6.92 -12.91 15.97
CA LEU A 16 -5.47 -13.05 15.79
C LEU A 16 -5.12 -12.68 14.35
N ALA A 17 -4.23 -11.70 14.15
CA ALA A 17 -3.57 -11.54 12.86
C ALA A 17 -2.78 -12.82 12.57
N LEU A 18 -3.09 -13.49 11.45
CA LEU A 18 -2.29 -14.63 11.00
C LEU A 18 -0.93 -14.11 10.53
N PRO A 19 0.19 -14.80 10.83
CA PRO A 19 1.48 -14.42 10.28
C PRO A 19 1.39 -14.43 8.75
N ALA A 20 1.83 -13.33 8.13
CA ALA A 20 1.86 -13.19 6.69
C ALA A 20 2.60 -14.39 6.06
N THR A 21 2.02 -15.01 5.04
CA THR A 21 2.68 -16.16 4.40
C THR A 21 3.88 -15.66 3.60
N ILE A 22 5.07 -16.00 4.06
CA ILE A 22 6.32 -15.74 3.33
C ILE A 22 6.33 -16.64 2.10
N VAL A 23 6.39 -16.05 0.91
CA VAL A 23 6.43 -16.76 -0.39
C VAL A 23 7.81 -16.77 -1.04
N GLY A 24 8.80 -16.20 -0.34
CA GLY A 24 10.18 -16.12 -0.76
C GLY A 24 10.92 -15.03 -0.01
N HIS A 25 12.21 -14.90 -0.30
CA HIS A 25 13.01 -13.74 0.08
C HIS A 25 13.43 -13.05 -1.19
N TRP A 26 13.20 -11.74 -1.27
CA TRP A 26 13.57 -10.94 -2.42
C TRP A 26 14.74 -10.06 -2.07
N THR A 27 15.67 -9.92 -3.00
CA THR A 27 16.86 -9.09 -2.85
C THR A 27 16.77 -7.92 -3.81
N LEU A 28 16.75 -6.70 -3.27
CA LEU A 28 16.86 -5.47 -4.02
C LEU A 28 18.35 -5.11 -4.15
N LYS A 29 18.84 -4.94 -5.37
CA LYS A 29 20.25 -4.69 -5.70
C LYS A 29 20.39 -3.41 -6.52
N GLY A 30 21.45 -2.65 -6.26
CA GLY A 30 21.82 -1.50 -7.08
C GLY A 30 20.74 -0.44 -7.18
N LEU A 31 20.00 -0.22 -6.09
CA LEU A 31 18.98 0.83 -6.03
C LEU A 31 19.64 2.17 -6.25
N ARG A 32 19.16 2.90 -7.25
CA ARG A 32 19.67 4.22 -7.61
C ARG A 32 18.51 5.18 -7.77
N ARG A 33 18.69 6.39 -7.24
CA ARG A 33 17.78 7.51 -7.41
C ARG A 33 18.56 8.75 -7.80
N THR A 34 18.10 9.43 -8.84
CA THR A 34 18.68 10.70 -9.31
C THR A 34 17.56 11.66 -9.63
N CYS A 35 17.55 12.82 -8.98
CA CYS A 35 16.53 13.84 -9.18
C CYS A 35 17.13 15.09 -9.80
N SER A 36 16.42 15.63 -10.78
CA SER A 36 16.75 16.89 -11.44
C SER A 36 15.95 18.02 -10.81
N SER A 37 16.64 19.05 -10.36
CA SER A 37 16.04 20.26 -9.79
C SER A 37 15.40 21.17 -10.84
N ILE A 38 15.66 20.93 -12.13
CA ILE A 38 15.20 21.79 -13.23
C ILE A 38 13.76 21.46 -13.62
N ASP A 39 13.44 20.19 -13.74
CA ASP A 39 12.15 19.67 -14.22
C ASP A 39 11.36 18.95 -13.13
N ASN A 40 11.88 18.91 -11.89
CA ASN A 40 11.26 18.23 -10.75
C ASN A 40 10.98 16.74 -11.04
N MET A 41 11.85 16.12 -11.82
CA MET A 41 11.76 14.72 -12.22
C MET A 41 12.83 13.91 -11.50
N CYS A 42 12.42 12.78 -10.94
CA CYS A 42 13.31 11.78 -10.41
C CYS A 42 13.32 10.56 -11.33
N GLU A 43 14.49 9.98 -11.50
CA GLU A 43 14.71 8.68 -12.12
C GLU A 43 15.15 7.70 -11.04
N MET A 44 14.52 6.53 -11.03
CA MET A 44 14.86 5.45 -10.13
C MET A 44 15.11 4.17 -10.90
N SER A 45 16.11 3.41 -10.47
CA SER A 45 16.42 2.10 -11.03
C SER A 45 16.91 1.14 -9.96
N PHE A 46 16.67 -0.16 -10.16
CA PHE A 46 17.16 -1.24 -9.30
C PHE A 46 17.03 -2.59 -10.01
N ILE A 47 17.63 -3.63 -9.43
CA ILE A 47 17.40 -5.02 -9.80
C ILE A 47 16.70 -5.72 -8.63
N LEU A 48 15.53 -6.28 -8.89
CA LEU A 48 14.85 -7.20 -7.98
C LEU A 48 15.27 -8.62 -8.32
N ASP A 49 15.75 -9.35 -7.33
CA ASP A 49 16.02 -10.79 -7.43
C ASP A 49 15.08 -11.54 -6.48
N GLU A 50 14.07 -12.19 -7.03
CA GLU A 50 13.07 -12.95 -6.28
C GLU A 50 13.63 -14.29 -5.76
N ASN A 51 14.91 -14.59 -6.02
CA ASN A 51 15.60 -15.83 -5.67
C ASN A 51 14.90 -17.08 -6.23
N ARG A 52 14.39 -16.98 -7.47
CA ARG A 52 13.67 -18.06 -8.18
C ARG A 52 14.41 -18.56 -9.43
N GLY A 53 15.72 -18.36 -9.46
CA GLY A 53 16.53 -18.60 -10.66
C GLY A 53 16.44 -17.45 -11.65
N HIS A 54 16.76 -17.71 -12.92
CA HIS A 54 16.88 -16.66 -13.94
C HIS A 54 15.60 -15.82 -14.14
N ASP A 55 14.44 -16.48 -14.11
CA ASP A 55 13.13 -15.84 -14.29
C ASP A 55 12.70 -14.97 -13.09
N GLY A 56 13.44 -15.05 -11.97
CA GLY A 56 13.20 -14.25 -10.76
C GLY A 56 13.94 -12.91 -10.76
N VAL A 57 14.76 -12.62 -11.77
CA VAL A 57 15.55 -11.38 -11.82
C VAL A 57 14.86 -10.36 -12.72
N VAL A 58 14.51 -9.21 -12.15
CA VAL A 58 13.81 -8.13 -12.84
C VAL A 58 14.59 -6.82 -12.70
N ALA A 59 14.97 -6.22 -13.81
CA ALA A 59 15.51 -4.86 -13.83
C ALA A 59 14.35 -3.85 -13.92
N CYS A 60 14.33 -2.89 -13.02
CA CYS A 60 13.35 -1.81 -12.97
C CYS A 60 14.03 -0.48 -13.23
N ALA A 61 13.43 0.34 -14.10
CA ALA A 61 13.82 1.73 -14.29
C ALA A 61 12.58 2.55 -14.66
N PHE A 62 12.33 3.64 -13.94
CA PHE A 62 11.17 4.50 -14.18
C PHE A 62 11.44 5.93 -13.76
N LYS A 63 10.66 6.84 -14.32
CA LYS A 63 10.67 8.26 -13.98
C LYS A 63 9.39 8.63 -13.26
N TYR A 64 9.48 9.54 -12.31
CA TYR A 64 8.35 10.07 -11.58
C TYR A 64 8.55 11.56 -11.31
N VAL A 65 7.45 12.31 -11.24
CA VAL A 65 7.50 13.71 -10.81
C VAL A 65 7.78 13.68 -9.31
N GLY A 66 8.93 14.21 -8.90
CA GLY A 66 9.46 14.06 -7.57
C GLY A 66 10.29 15.26 -7.14
N GLY A 67 9.75 16.07 -6.23
CA GLY A 67 10.48 17.10 -5.50
C GLY A 67 11.05 16.56 -4.19
N ALA A 68 11.38 17.45 -3.25
CA ALA A 68 11.92 17.10 -1.93
C ALA A 68 11.04 16.07 -1.19
N GLU A 69 9.72 16.07 -1.33
CA GLU A 69 8.80 15.13 -0.65
C GLU A 69 7.78 14.62 -1.65
N THR A 70 7.83 13.35 -2.06
CA THR A 70 6.85 12.85 -3.06
C THR A 70 6.51 11.37 -3.00
N ASP A 71 5.20 11.18 -3.14
CA ASP A 71 4.39 10.01 -3.53
C ASP A 71 4.60 9.51 -4.94
N PHE A 72 4.97 8.26 -5.17
CA PHE A 72 4.73 7.63 -6.46
C PHE A 72 4.02 6.29 -6.30
N GLY A 73 2.88 6.18 -6.98
CA GLY A 73 2.01 5.00 -6.93
C GLY A 73 1.92 4.30 -8.27
N SER A 74 1.90 2.97 -8.21
CA SER A 74 1.57 2.07 -9.33
C SER A 74 2.43 2.26 -10.59
N LEU A 75 3.72 2.51 -10.44
CA LEU A 75 4.63 2.63 -11.59
C LEU A 75 4.98 1.24 -12.13
N PRO A 76 4.75 0.97 -13.43
CA PRO A 76 5.10 -0.32 -14.01
C PRO A 76 6.62 -0.43 -14.11
N CYS A 77 7.19 -1.46 -13.51
CA CYS A 77 8.55 -1.89 -13.79
C CYS A 77 8.58 -2.77 -15.04
N ASN A 78 7.61 -3.69 -15.15
CA ASN A 78 7.28 -4.43 -16.37
C ASN A 78 5.80 -4.87 -16.31
N ASP A 79 5.37 -5.73 -17.23
CA ASP A 79 3.97 -6.20 -17.29
C ASP A 79 3.53 -6.96 -16.03
N ARG A 80 4.47 -7.49 -15.24
CA ARG A 80 4.24 -8.29 -14.04
C ARG A 80 4.43 -7.49 -12.75
N VAL A 81 5.49 -6.68 -12.69
CA VAL A 81 5.98 -6.03 -11.47
C VAL A 81 5.57 -4.57 -11.46
N LEU A 82 4.90 -4.17 -10.38
CA LEU A 82 4.59 -2.78 -10.06
C LEU A 82 5.47 -2.29 -8.93
N VAL A 83 5.78 -1.01 -8.94
CA VAL A 83 6.58 -0.36 -7.90
C VAL A 83 5.81 0.85 -7.38
N GLN A 84 5.76 0.94 -6.06
CA GLN A 84 5.25 2.11 -5.35
C GLN A 84 6.26 2.49 -4.30
N GLY A 85 6.14 3.69 -3.82
CA GLY A 85 7.04 4.17 -2.81
C GLY A 85 6.87 5.64 -2.61
N GLY A 86 7.62 6.13 -1.65
CA GLY A 86 7.60 7.53 -1.28
C GLY A 86 8.95 7.95 -0.78
N TRP A 87 9.25 9.21 -1.03
CA TRP A 87 10.37 9.88 -0.42
C TRP A 87 9.86 10.89 0.60
N ASN A 88 10.29 10.75 1.85
CA ASN A 88 10.06 11.73 2.88
C ASN A 88 11.36 12.49 3.14
N THR A 89 11.39 13.81 2.91
CA THR A 89 12.41 14.67 3.51
C THR A 89 11.88 15.24 4.80
N THR A 90 12.64 15.10 5.88
CA THR A 90 12.38 15.90 7.08
C THR A 90 12.97 17.28 6.84
N ALA A 91 12.13 18.32 6.83
CA ALA A 91 12.57 19.69 6.62
C ALA A 91 13.63 20.09 7.67
N GLY A 92 14.86 20.33 7.22
CA GLY A 92 15.99 20.74 8.06
C GLY A 92 16.94 19.61 8.50
N THR A 93 16.62 18.35 8.22
CA THR A 93 17.46 17.19 8.55
C THR A 93 17.51 16.20 7.37
N PRO A 94 18.28 16.50 6.30
CA PRO A 94 18.42 15.61 5.14
C PRO A 94 18.82 14.17 5.53
N GLU A 95 19.59 14.03 6.60
CA GLU A 95 20.07 12.75 7.14
C GLU A 95 18.95 11.87 7.72
N GLU A 96 17.79 12.46 8.05
CA GLU A 96 16.58 11.76 8.50
C GLU A 96 15.61 11.46 7.34
N SER A 97 15.99 11.80 6.10
CA SER A 97 15.18 11.48 4.93
C SER A 97 15.25 9.99 4.63
N PHE A 98 14.15 9.42 4.16
CA PHE A 98 14.08 8.01 3.82
C PHE A 98 13.22 7.78 2.58
N LEU A 99 13.66 6.80 1.79
CA LEU A 99 12.90 6.15 0.74
C LEU A 99 12.19 4.94 1.32
N THR A 100 10.97 4.74 0.86
CA THR A 100 10.29 3.46 0.95
C THR A 100 9.93 2.95 -0.43
N LEU A 101 10.01 1.65 -0.61
CA LEU A 101 9.62 0.95 -1.83
C LEU A 101 8.77 -0.26 -1.49
N VAL A 102 7.64 -0.36 -2.18
CA VAL A 102 6.81 -1.55 -2.22
C VAL A 102 6.83 -2.09 -3.64
N VAL A 103 7.47 -3.24 -3.78
CA VAL A 103 7.53 -3.97 -5.05
C VAL A 103 6.45 -5.03 -5.03
N THR A 104 5.60 -5.04 -6.05
CA THR A 104 4.46 -5.95 -6.16
C THR A 104 4.66 -6.85 -7.37
N ASP A 105 4.62 -8.17 -7.17
CA ASP A 105 4.50 -9.14 -8.26
C ASP A 105 3.05 -9.61 -8.36
N LYS A 106 2.35 -9.13 -9.40
CA LYS A 106 0.95 -9.45 -9.68
C LYS A 106 0.71 -10.93 -10.01
N LYS A 107 1.73 -11.68 -10.44
CA LYS A 107 1.57 -13.08 -10.88
C LYS A 107 1.39 -14.04 -9.71
N ILE A 108 1.99 -13.71 -8.57
CA ILE A 108 2.06 -14.57 -7.38
C ILE A 108 1.43 -13.93 -6.15
N ASP A 109 0.82 -12.77 -6.36
CA ASP A 109 0.16 -11.96 -5.35
C ASP A 109 1.04 -11.56 -4.18
N ALA A 110 2.26 -11.14 -4.48
CA ALA A 110 3.28 -10.91 -3.46
C ALA A 110 3.80 -9.48 -3.42
N TYR A 111 4.16 -9.05 -2.22
CA TYR A 111 4.72 -7.75 -1.92
C TYR A 111 6.08 -7.92 -1.26
N GLY A 112 7.06 -7.16 -1.72
CA GLY A 112 8.33 -6.93 -1.06
C GLY A 112 8.40 -5.49 -0.57
N PHE A 113 8.75 -5.31 0.70
CA PHE A 113 8.88 -4.00 1.34
C PHE A 113 10.37 -3.71 1.54
N PHE A 114 10.81 -2.55 1.08
CA PHE A 114 12.19 -2.10 1.18
C PHE A 114 12.24 -0.65 1.66
N GLY A 115 13.26 -0.32 2.43
CA GLY A 115 13.58 1.03 2.85
C GLY A 115 15.04 1.36 2.52
N ALA A 116 15.34 2.65 2.44
CA ALA A 116 16.71 3.16 2.42
C ALA A 116 16.70 4.58 3.02
N ARG A 117 17.66 4.90 3.88
CA ARG A 117 17.90 6.27 4.35
C ARG A 117 18.75 7.04 3.35
N GLU A 118 18.72 8.37 3.40
CA GLU A 118 19.59 9.21 2.56
C GLU A 118 21.07 8.85 2.72
N GLN A 119 21.51 8.56 3.93
CA GLN A 119 22.89 8.13 4.23
C GLN A 119 23.30 6.79 3.59
N ASP A 120 22.33 5.98 3.14
CA ASP A 120 22.62 4.72 2.46
C ASP A 120 22.96 4.93 0.98
N PHE A 121 22.65 6.12 0.43
CA PHE A 121 22.99 6.51 -0.92
C PHE A 121 24.40 7.11 -0.97
N ASP A 122 25.19 6.67 -1.94
CA ASP A 122 26.46 7.31 -2.24
C ASP A 122 26.26 8.67 -2.93
N GLN A 123 27.35 9.39 -3.16
CA GLN A 123 27.39 10.66 -3.88
C GLN A 123 26.88 10.59 -5.34
N ASN A 124 26.64 9.40 -5.89
CA ASN A 124 26.02 9.18 -7.21
C ASN A 124 24.53 8.80 -7.11
N GLY A 125 23.96 8.82 -5.90
CA GLY A 125 22.58 8.45 -5.61
C GLY A 125 22.35 6.94 -5.67
N MET A 126 23.37 6.11 -5.39
CA MET A 126 23.28 4.64 -5.40
C MET A 126 23.36 4.06 -3.99
N VAL A 127 22.39 3.22 -3.62
CA VAL A 127 22.46 2.35 -2.46
C VAL A 127 23.42 1.21 -2.76
N LEU A 128 24.51 1.17 -2.01
CA LEU A 128 25.62 0.23 -2.25
C LEU A 128 25.33 -1.18 -1.74
N ILE A 129 24.39 -1.33 -0.81
CA ILE A 129 24.11 -2.59 -0.14
C ILE A 129 22.88 -3.24 -0.74
N ALA A 130 23.04 -4.50 -1.18
CA ALA A 130 21.89 -5.33 -1.55
C ALA A 130 21.09 -5.70 -0.31
N VAL A 131 19.79 -5.42 -0.31
CA VAL A 131 18.91 -5.67 0.84
C VAL A 131 18.01 -6.85 0.54
N THR A 132 18.09 -7.89 1.36
CA THR A 132 17.23 -9.07 1.26
C THR A 132 16.13 -9.00 2.32
N ARG A 133 14.87 -9.08 1.89
CA ARG A 133 13.70 -9.06 2.79
C ARG A 133 12.72 -10.19 2.42
N PRO A 134 11.92 -10.69 3.37
CA PRO A 134 10.85 -11.61 3.03
C PRO A 134 9.83 -10.93 2.12
N ALA A 135 9.28 -11.69 1.18
CA ALA A 135 8.16 -11.31 0.37
C ALA A 135 6.90 -12.03 0.87
N TYR A 136 5.80 -11.29 0.93
CA TYR A 136 4.57 -11.73 1.58
C TYR A 136 3.47 -11.87 0.55
N ARG A 137 2.67 -12.93 0.64
CA ARG A 137 1.41 -13.01 -0.10
C ARG A 137 0.35 -12.13 0.56
N VAL A 138 -0.29 -11.27 -0.21
CA VAL A 138 -1.26 -10.29 0.31
C VAL A 138 -2.44 -10.21 -0.66
N GLY A 139 -3.50 -10.99 -0.38
CA GLY A 139 -4.69 -11.08 -1.25
C GLY A 139 -4.46 -11.85 -2.57
N GLN A 140 -5.41 -11.76 -3.50
CA GLN A 140 -5.28 -12.19 -4.90
C GLN A 140 -5.40 -10.98 -5.85
N PHE A 141 -4.51 -10.88 -6.83
CA PHE A 141 -4.52 -9.84 -7.85
C PHE A 141 -5.12 -10.35 -9.16
N GLY A 142 -6.29 -9.82 -9.52
CA GLY A 142 -6.97 -10.12 -10.79
C GLY A 142 -8.42 -10.55 -10.63
N PRO A 143 -9.16 -10.78 -11.73
CA PRO A 143 -10.50 -11.32 -11.65
C PRO A 143 -10.45 -12.73 -11.05
N GLU A 144 -11.43 -13.05 -10.21
CA GLU A 144 -11.64 -14.41 -9.70
C GLU A 144 -11.60 -15.42 -10.86
N PRO A 145 -11.14 -16.67 -10.63
CA PRO A 145 -11.35 -17.73 -11.60
C PRO A 145 -12.85 -17.82 -11.89
N VAL A 146 -13.22 -17.55 -13.14
CA VAL A 146 -14.59 -17.63 -13.67
C VAL A 146 -15.21 -18.94 -13.20
N GLY A 147 -16.11 -18.83 -12.22
CA GLY A 147 -16.59 -19.96 -11.43
C GLY A 147 -18.04 -19.77 -11.02
N ASN A 148 -18.90 -19.81 -12.05
CA ASN A 148 -20.36 -20.00 -12.05
C ASN A 148 -21.22 -18.72 -12.01
N GLU A 149 -21.79 -18.39 -13.18
CA GLU A 149 -23.07 -17.68 -13.34
C GLU A 149 -24.14 -18.28 -12.41
N PRO A 150 -25.03 -17.45 -11.83
CA PRO A 150 -26.33 -17.19 -12.49
C PRO A 150 -26.82 -15.73 -12.18
N GLU A 151 -27.78 -15.06 -12.82
CA GLU A 151 -28.81 -15.33 -13.81
C GLU A 151 -28.98 -14.08 -14.70
N SER A 152 -29.13 -14.35 -16.00
CA SER A 152 -30.03 -13.69 -16.93
C SER A 152 -31.13 -12.82 -16.29
N TRP A 153 -31.10 -11.51 -16.56
CA TRP A 153 -32.33 -10.71 -16.66
C TRP A 153 -32.52 -10.31 -18.12
N SER A 154 -33.43 -11.02 -18.76
CA SER A 154 -34.00 -10.72 -20.06
C SER A 154 -35.02 -9.58 -19.97
N GLU A 155 -35.02 -8.77 -21.03
CA GLU A 155 -36.14 -8.00 -21.60
C GLU A 155 -36.74 -6.82 -20.81
N SER A 156 -36.70 -5.65 -21.46
CA SER A 156 -37.94 -5.10 -22.02
C SER A 156 -37.65 -4.14 -23.17
N GLU A 157 -38.16 -4.50 -24.34
CA GLU A 157 -38.37 -3.63 -25.48
C GLU A 157 -39.35 -2.49 -25.12
N SER A 158 -39.08 -1.28 -25.59
CA SER A 158 -40.13 -0.35 -26.03
C SER A 158 -39.51 0.65 -27.02
N GLY A 159 -39.95 0.59 -28.26
CA GLY A 159 -39.51 1.47 -29.33
C GLY A 159 -40.19 2.84 -29.31
N SER A 160 -39.61 3.78 -30.06
CA SER A 160 -40.37 4.72 -30.90
C SER A 160 -39.42 5.41 -31.88
N ASP A 161 -39.72 5.24 -33.17
CA ASP A 161 -39.17 5.97 -34.30
C ASP A 161 -39.55 7.47 -34.28
N GLY A 162 -38.72 8.31 -34.91
CA GLY A 162 -39.10 9.65 -35.35
C GLY A 162 -37.92 10.61 -35.49
N GLY A 163 -37.24 10.56 -36.64
CA GLY A 163 -36.01 11.32 -36.91
C GLY A 163 -36.20 12.77 -37.39
N SER A 164 -35.05 13.43 -37.65
CA SER A 164 -34.78 14.33 -38.78
C SER A 164 -33.36 14.89 -38.67
N ASP A 165 -32.67 14.90 -39.80
CA ASP A 165 -31.28 15.28 -40.03
C ASP A 165 -30.96 16.75 -39.69
N GLU A 166 -29.81 17.00 -39.05
CA GLU A 166 -29.01 18.21 -39.28
C GLU A 166 -27.51 17.87 -39.22
N ASP A 167 -26.80 18.32 -40.25
CA ASP A 167 -25.40 18.09 -40.55
C ASP A 167 -24.43 18.79 -39.56
N GLY A 168 -23.33 18.10 -39.26
CA GLY A 168 -22.02 18.73 -39.14
C GLY A 168 -21.56 19.13 -37.74
N ASP A 169 -20.82 18.24 -37.06
CA ASP A 169 -19.46 18.59 -36.65
C ASP A 169 -18.61 17.32 -36.45
N SER A 170 -17.39 17.38 -36.97
CA SER A 170 -16.46 16.28 -37.05
C SER A 170 -15.60 16.18 -35.78
N ASP A 171 -15.63 14.99 -35.19
CA ASP A 171 -14.54 14.30 -34.51
C ASP A 171 -13.83 14.94 -33.29
N SER A 172 -13.99 14.23 -32.17
CA SER A 172 -12.97 13.91 -31.16
C SER A 172 -12.85 14.78 -29.89
N ASP A 173 -13.96 15.00 -29.19
CA ASP A 173 -13.93 15.30 -27.74
C ASP A 173 -14.40 14.12 -26.85
N GLU A 174 -14.78 12.99 -27.47
CA GLU A 174 -15.31 11.82 -26.76
C GLU A 174 -14.22 10.83 -26.27
N GLU A 175 -12.97 11.00 -26.72
CA GLU A 175 -11.82 10.20 -26.25
C GLU A 175 -11.00 10.86 -25.12
N ARG A 176 -11.36 12.07 -24.68
CA ARG A 176 -10.63 12.77 -23.60
C ARG A 176 -11.32 12.77 -22.23
N ARG A 177 -12.48 12.12 -22.12
CA ARG A 177 -13.02 11.67 -20.83
C ARG A 177 -12.56 10.25 -20.52
N VAL A 178 -11.23 10.05 -20.50
CA VAL A 178 -10.68 9.16 -19.47
C VAL A 178 -11.20 9.76 -18.17
N ARG A 179 -12.22 9.15 -17.57
CA ARG A 179 -12.66 9.49 -16.22
C ARG A 179 -11.39 9.55 -15.40
N ARG A 180 -10.94 10.75 -15.03
CA ARG A 180 -10.11 10.91 -13.84
C ARG A 180 -11.00 10.36 -12.75
N GLN A 181 -10.86 9.07 -12.50
CA GLN A 181 -11.38 8.46 -11.31
C GLN A 181 -10.57 9.16 -10.24
N ASP A 182 -11.15 10.21 -9.67
CA ASP A 182 -10.50 11.01 -8.64
C ASP A 182 -10.07 10.00 -7.58
N SER A 183 -8.76 9.87 -7.43
CA SER A 183 -8.23 8.86 -6.52
C SER A 183 -8.68 9.22 -5.12
N VAL A 184 -9.47 8.34 -4.51
CA VAL A 184 -9.89 8.48 -3.12
C VAL A 184 -8.64 8.61 -2.27
N LEU A 185 -8.54 9.70 -1.52
CA LEU A 185 -7.42 9.92 -0.62
C LEU A 185 -7.69 9.14 0.66
N VAL A 186 -6.63 8.57 1.24
CA VAL A 186 -6.66 7.78 2.47
C VAL A 186 -5.67 8.38 3.45
N GLN A 187 -6.07 8.52 4.70
CA GLN A 187 -5.21 8.98 5.79
C GLN A 187 -5.28 7.97 6.94
N VAL A 188 -4.14 7.73 7.57
CA VAL A 188 -4.05 6.95 8.82
C VAL A 188 -3.73 7.90 9.96
N SER A 189 -4.51 7.89 11.04
CA SER A 189 -4.28 8.73 12.22
C SER A 189 -4.29 7.94 13.52
N ASP A 190 -3.80 8.56 14.58
CA ASP A 190 -3.79 8.00 15.94
C ASP A 190 -3.18 6.60 16.02
N LEU A 191 -2.15 6.37 15.20
CA LEU A 191 -1.41 5.11 15.21
C LEU A 191 -0.68 4.98 16.54
N ARG A 192 -0.96 3.90 17.24
CA ARG A 192 -0.35 3.51 18.51
C ARG A 192 0.03 2.05 18.46
N ARG A 193 1.18 1.74 19.06
CA ARG A 193 1.80 0.41 19.04
C ARG A 193 2.21 0.06 20.46
N THR A 194 1.43 -0.71 21.19
CA THR A 194 1.74 -1.06 22.59
C THR A 194 1.94 -2.56 22.74
N TRP A 195 2.98 -2.95 23.45
CA TRP A 195 3.18 -4.35 23.83
C TRP A 195 2.26 -4.74 24.97
N ASP A 196 1.90 -6.02 25.03
CA ASP A 196 1.35 -6.59 26.25
C ASP A 196 2.41 -6.64 27.37
N ASP A 197 1.98 -6.89 28.61
CA ASP A 197 2.87 -6.94 29.78
C ASP A 197 3.98 -7.99 29.66
N GLN A 198 3.85 -8.92 28.72
CA GLN A 198 4.76 -10.04 28.48
C GLN A 198 5.74 -9.76 27.33
N GLY A 199 5.46 -8.77 26.47
CA GLY A 199 6.26 -8.46 25.28
C GLY A 199 6.07 -9.45 24.12
N ASP A 200 5.02 -10.27 24.16
CA ASP A 200 4.77 -11.34 23.18
C ASP A 200 3.69 -10.96 22.15
N VAL A 201 2.91 -9.93 22.46
CA VAL A 201 1.82 -9.43 21.62
C VAL A 201 1.93 -7.94 21.42
N LEU A 202 1.99 -7.52 20.16
CA LEU A 202 1.86 -6.12 19.78
C LEU A 202 0.39 -5.79 19.51
N PHE A 203 -0.14 -4.84 20.25
CA PHE A 203 -1.40 -4.18 19.98
C PHE A 203 -1.15 -2.95 19.11
N THR A 204 -1.74 -2.93 17.93
CA THR A 204 -1.67 -1.80 17.01
C THR A 204 -3.08 -1.23 16.84
N SER A 205 -3.25 0.06 17.09
CA SER A 205 -4.54 0.74 16.87
C SER A 205 -4.36 2.04 16.10
N PHE A 206 -5.30 2.37 15.22
CA PHE A 206 -5.25 3.55 14.35
C PHE A 206 -6.62 3.79 13.73
N ASP A 207 -6.85 4.99 13.21
CA ASP A 207 -8.02 5.32 12.40
C ASP A 207 -7.64 5.39 10.92
N ILE A 208 -8.49 4.88 10.05
CA ILE A 208 -8.42 5.11 8.60
C ILE A 208 -9.52 6.09 8.25
N SER A 209 -9.18 7.18 7.56
CA SER A 209 -10.16 8.13 7.02
C SER A 209 -10.02 8.23 5.50
N THR A 210 -11.14 8.35 4.79
CA THR A 210 -11.18 8.54 3.33
C THR A 210 -11.63 9.97 2.98
N SER A 211 -11.23 10.48 1.82
CA SER A 211 -11.72 11.77 1.31
C SER A 211 -13.21 11.77 0.99
N GLU A 212 -13.84 10.59 0.96
CA GLU A 212 -15.28 10.41 0.75
C GLU A 212 -16.07 10.55 2.06
N GLY A 213 -15.39 10.63 3.19
CA GLY A 213 -15.99 10.83 4.52
C GLY A 213 -16.12 9.57 5.36
N ASP A 214 -15.64 8.42 4.87
CA ASP A 214 -15.61 7.19 5.66
C ASP A 214 -14.50 7.29 6.72
N SER A 215 -14.77 6.77 7.92
CA SER A 215 -13.77 6.64 8.97
C SER A 215 -13.99 5.34 9.75
N VAL A 216 -12.92 4.57 9.95
CA VAL A 216 -12.98 3.29 10.66
C VAL A 216 -11.82 3.18 11.66
N ARG A 217 -12.14 2.78 12.90
CA ARG A 217 -11.15 2.42 13.91
C ARG A 217 -10.66 1.00 13.67
N CYS A 218 -9.36 0.85 13.54
CA CYS A 218 -8.68 -0.42 13.45
C CYS A 218 -8.01 -0.77 14.77
N GLU A 219 -8.21 -2.01 15.24
CA GLU A 219 -7.49 -2.58 16.37
C GLU A 219 -6.98 -3.98 16.00
N LEU A 220 -5.67 -4.16 16.02
CA LEU A 220 -4.98 -5.37 15.60
C LEU A 220 -4.19 -5.95 16.77
N ARG A 221 -4.26 -7.28 16.92
CA ARG A 221 -3.38 -8.04 17.82
C ARG A 221 -2.45 -8.91 16.99
N ILE A 222 -1.16 -8.68 17.16
CA ILE A 222 -0.10 -9.32 16.39
C ILE A 222 0.73 -10.13 17.37
N THR A 223 0.62 -11.45 17.28
CA THR A 223 1.34 -12.39 18.16
C THR A 223 2.64 -12.83 17.49
N GLY A 224 3.74 -12.83 18.24
CA GLY A 224 5.02 -13.37 17.78
C GLY A 224 6.20 -12.69 18.46
N PRO A 225 7.39 -13.30 18.45
CA PRO A 225 8.53 -12.81 19.23
C PRO A 225 9.12 -11.49 18.71
N GLU A 226 8.74 -11.01 17.52
CA GLU A 226 9.27 -9.77 16.91
C GLU A 226 8.26 -9.07 15.95
N PRO A 227 7.10 -8.57 16.38
CA PRO A 227 6.27 -7.64 15.61
C PRO A 227 6.88 -6.24 15.46
N GLU A 228 8.17 -6.09 15.73
CA GLU A 228 9.01 -5.09 15.07
C GLU A 228 8.99 -5.29 13.54
N LYS A 229 8.89 -6.53 13.04
CA LYS A 229 9.02 -6.87 11.60
C LYS A 229 7.71 -6.74 10.81
N SER A 230 7.82 -6.87 9.49
CA SER A 230 6.70 -6.78 8.55
C SER A 230 5.60 -7.83 8.83
N TRP A 231 4.34 -7.41 8.78
CA TRP A 231 3.17 -8.26 9.02
C TRP A 231 2.03 -7.94 8.05
N TYR A 232 1.04 -8.82 7.97
CA TYR A 232 -0.20 -8.61 7.23
C TYR A 232 -1.38 -9.02 8.09
N SER A 233 -2.45 -8.27 7.97
CA SER A 233 -3.70 -8.55 8.64
C SER A 233 -4.86 -8.22 7.70
N ARG A 234 -5.70 -9.22 7.44
CA ARG A 234 -7.06 -9.03 6.94
C ARG A 234 -8.02 -8.65 8.08
N GLY A 235 -7.49 -8.04 9.15
CA GLY A 235 -8.09 -7.86 10.46
C GLY A 235 -9.39 -7.04 10.45
N PRO A 236 -9.96 -6.72 11.62
CA PRO A 236 -11.33 -6.22 11.80
C PRO A 236 -11.59 -4.80 11.27
N CYS A 237 -10.73 -4.27 10.40
CA CYS A 237 -10.86 -2.98 9.76
C CYS A 237 -11.97 -2.94 8.70
N GLU A 238 -13.15 -3.49 9.01
CA GLU A 238 -14.32 -3.61 8.14
C GLU A 238 -13.97 -4.04 6.71
N MET A 239 -13.90 -3.07 5.78
CA MET A 239 -13.64 -3.24 4.35
C MET A 239 -12.16 -3.16 3.96
N PHE A 240 -11.25 -3.03 4.93
CA PHE A 240 -9.83 -2.84 4.71
C PHE A 240 -8.98 -4.04 5.13
N THR A 241 -7.95 -4.32 4.33
CA THR A 241 -6.84 -5.19 4.68
C THR A 241 -5.58 -4.36 4.83
N ILE A 242 -4.75 -4.72 5.80
CA ILE A 242 -3.63 -3.90 6.24
C ILE A 242 -2.36 -4.73 6.16
N SER A 243 -1.34 -4.21 5.51
CA SER A 243 0.02 -4.75 5.66
C SER A 243 0.94 -3.71 6.26
N TRP A 244 2.01 -4.18 6.86
CA TRP A 244 3.07 -3.38 7.44
C TRP A 244 4.40 -3.95 6.96
N GLY A 245 5.23 -3.10 6.37
CA GLY A 245 6.62 -3.39 6.06
C GLY A 245 7.50 -2.58 6.99
N TYR A 246 8.42 -3.20 7.74
CA TYR A 246 9.37 -2.49 8.60
C TYR A 246 10.80 -2.66 8.11
N ASP A 247 11.54 -1.56 8.12
CA ASP A 247 12.99 -1.54 7.95
C ASP A 247 13.67 -1.08 9.24
N GLU A 248 14.24 -2.04 9.96
CA GLU A 248 14.98 -1.83 11.21
C GLU A 248 16.18 -0.89 11.06
N MET A 249 16.91 -0.99 9.95
CA MET A 249 18.08 -0.14 9.73
C MET A 249 17.65 1.31 9.55
N ALA A 250 16.51 1.51 8.89
CA ALA A 250 15.96 2.81 8.62
C ALA A 250 15.08 3.36 9.77
N ASP A 251 14.69 2.51 10.72
CA ASP A 251 13.60 2.76 11.67
C ASP A 251 12.38 3.40 10.98
N SER A 252 11.98 2.80 9.86
CA SER A 252 10.88 3.29 9.04
C SER A 252 9.97 2.14 8.65
N ALA A 253 8.72 2.48 8.38
CA ALA A 253 7.74 1.50 7.93
C ALA A 253 6.84 2.03 6.83
N VAL A 254 6.27 1.09 6.08
CA VAL A 254 5.18 1.34 5.14
C VAL A 254 3.98 0.53 5.58
N MET A 255 2.86 1.20 5.80
CA MET A 255 1.56 0.56 5.90
C MET A 255 0.91 0.55 4.52
N SER A 256 0.42 -0.60 4.06
CA SER A 256 -0.56 -0.61 2.96
C SER A 256 -1.96 -0.71 3.55
N VAL A 257 -2.86 0.12 3.04
CA VAL A 257 -4.28 0.12 3.38
C VAL A 257 -5.05 -0.20 2.10
N CYS A 258 -5.52 -1.43 2.03
CA CYS A 258 -6.24 -1.97 0.89
C CYS A 258 -7.73 -2.00 1.20
N ASN A 259 -8.57 -1.33 0.41
CA ASN A 259 -10.00 -1.55 0.42
C ASN A 259 -10.32 -2.76 -0.47
N TYR A 260 -10.68 -3.91 0.10
CA TYR A 260 -10.89 -5.14 -0.67
C TYR A 260 -12.19 -5.12 -1.50
N LEU A 261 -13.12 -4.20 -1.22
CA LEU A 261 -14.34 -4.05 -2.02
C LEU A 261 -14.02 -3.41 -3.37
N THR A 262 -13.22 -2.34 -3.34
CA THR A 262 -12.81 -1.59 -4.54
C THR A 262 -11.54 -2.15 -5.17
N GLY A 263 -10.72 -2.87 -4.41
CA GLY A 263 -9.37 -3.27 -4.82
C GLY A 263 -8.37 -2.12 -4.83
N ASN A 264 -8.72 -0.96 -4.25
CA ASN A 264 -7.85 0.20 -4.16
C ASN A 264 -6.90 0.08 -2.96
N VAL A 265 -5.64 0.45 -3.16
CA VAL A 265 -4.61 0.44 -2.11
C VAL A 265 -3.99 1.80 -1.98
N ALA A 266 -3.82 2.26 -0.75
CA ALA A 266 -2.96 3.39 -0.38
C ALA A 266 -1.74 2.89 0.38
N PHE A 267 -0.61 3.57 0.24
CA PHE A 267 0.63 3.27 0.96
C PHE A 267 1.02 4.47 1.80
N ILE A 268 1.17 4.26 3.11
CA ILE A 268 1.46 5.29 4.08
C ILE A 268 2.83 5.00 4.71
N GLY A 269 3.76 5.95 4.58
CA GLY A 269 5.09 5.86 5.20
C GLY A 269 5.11 6.43 6.62
N PHE A 270 5.91 5.80 7.49
CA PHE A 270 6.15 6.24 8.88
C PHE A 270 7.65 6.16 9.20
N ASN A 271 8.13 7.04 10.06
CA ASN A 271 9.49 7.07 10.58
C ASN A 271 9.54 7.07 12.10
N GLY A 272 10.68 6.64 12.64
CA GLY A 272 10.88 6.54 14.08
C GLY A 272 9.91 5.55 14.72
N VAL A 273 9.59 4.46 14.01
CA VAL A 273 8.47 3.57 14.38
C VAL A 273 8.80 2.67 15.56
N SER A 274 10.08 2.54 15.91
CA SER A 274 10.59 1.81 17.07
C SER A 274 10.17 2.42 18.42
N ASP A 275 9.69 3.67 18.44
CA ASP A 275 9.11 4.27 19.63
C ASP A 275 7.65 3.81 19.81
N PHE A 276 7.46 2.81 20.67
CA PHE A 276 6.17 2.18 20.95
C PHE A 276 5.25 3.05 21.82
N ASP A 277 5.79 3.96 22.62
CA ASP A 277 4.98 4.84 23.49
C ASP A 277 4.50 6.10 22.75
N LYS A 278 5.01 6.32 21.53
CA LYS A 278 4.61 7.43 20.67
C LYS A 278 3.27 7.17 20.00
N THR A 279 2.40 8.19 20.06
CA THR A 279 1.27 8.29 19.13
C THR A 279 1.75 9.01 17.88
N TYR A 280 1.64 8.36 16.74
CA TYR A 280 1.90 9.01 15.46
C TYR A 280 0.69 9.87 15.11
N GLY A 281 0.96 11.13 14.79
CA GLY A 281 -0.07 12.05 14.32
C GLY A 281 -0.70 11.57 13.01
N PRO A 282 -1.72 12.29 12.52
CA PRO A 282 -2.30 11.97 11.22
C PRO A 282 -1.22 11.95 10.15
N SER A 283 -1.16 10.85 9.38
CA SER A 283 -0.36 10.78 8.18
C SER A 283 -0.81 11.86 7.19
N ARG A 284 -0.07 12.05 6.12
CA ARG A 284 -0.63 12.80 4.99
C ARG A 284 -1.76 12.00 4.33
N TRP A 285 -2.54 12.71 3.52
CA TRP A 285 -3.54 12.13 2.64
C TRP A 285 -2.84 11.49 1.43
N GLU A 286 -3.00 10.18 1.29
CA GLU A 286 -2.38 9.39 0.23
C GLU A 286 -3.41 8.99 -0.83
N PRO A 287 -3.10 9.14 -2.13
CA PRO A 287 -4.00 8.69 -3.16
C PRO A 287 -4.06 7.15 -3.19
N SER A 288 -5.25 6.59 -3.04
CA SER A 288 -5.46 5.17 -3.30
C SER A 288 -5.51 4.89 -4.80
N LYS A 289 -4.99 3.73 -5.22
CA LYS A 289 -4.91 3.31 -6.63
C LYS A 289 -5.47 1.89 -6.80
N PRO A 290 -6.17 1.61 -7.92
CA PRO A 290 -6.68 0.28 -8.20
C PRO A 290 -5.52 -0.68 -8.44
N MET A 291 -5.34 -1.63 -7.53
CA MET A 291 -4.32 -2.66 -7.64
C MET A 291 -4.91 -4.06 -7.70
N GLY A 292 -6.10 -4.29 -7.15
CA GLY A 292 -6.72 -5.61 -7.08
C GLY A 292 -6.21 -6.39 -5.87
N CYS A 293 -6.47 -5.90 -4.67
CA CYS A 293 -6.09 -6.57 -3.42
C CYS A 293 -7.28 -7.34 -2.81
N LYS A 294 -8.05 -8.06 -3.64
CA LYS A 294 -9.29 -8.74 -3.22
C LYS A 294 -9.02 -10.06 -2.50
#